data_AF-A0ABD0R5P5-F1
#
_entry.id   AF-A0ABD0R5P5-F1
#
_cell.length_a   1.000
_cell.length_b   1.000
_cell.length_c   1.000
_cell.angle_alpha   90.00
_cell.angle_beta   90.00
_cell.angle_gamma   90.00
#
_symmetry.space_group_name_H-M   'P 1'
#
loop_
_entity.id
_entity.type
_entity.pdbx_description
1 polymer ?
#
loop_
_entity_poly.entity_id
_entity_poly.type
_entity_poly.pdbx_seq_one_letter_code
_entity_poly.pdbx_strand_id
1 'polypeptide(L)' 'RAKLYRFASENDPPEWKERGTGDVKLLRHKEKGSIRLLMRRDRTLKICANHH' A
#
# COMPACT_ATOMS: atom_id res chain seq x y z
N ARG A 1 8.41 0.55 8.66
CA ARG A 1 7.60 1.78 8.50
C ARG A 1 7.91 2.49 7.19
N ALA A 2 6.90 2.89 6.42
CA ALA A 2 7.04 3.60 5.15
C ALA A 2 5.85 4.55 4.91
N LYS A 3 5.98 5.40 3.89
CA LYS A 3 4.89 6.24 3.36
C LYS A 3 4.62 5.84 1.91
N LEU A 4 3.37 5.56 1.59
CA LEU A 4 2.90 5.15 0.27
C LEU A 4 2.21 6.33 -0.42
N TYR A 5 2.55 6.55 -1.69
CA TYR A 5 1.92 7.52 -2.57
C TYR A 5 1.17 6.81 -3.69
N ARG A 6 0.14 7.47 -4.23
CA ARG A 6 -0.47 7.12 -5.51
C ARG A 6 -0.16 8.20 -6.52
N PHE A 7 0.09 7.81 -7.77
CA PHE A 7 0.16 8.75 -8.86
C PHE A 7 -1.26 9.06 -9.33
N ALA A 8 -1.63 10.34 -9.33
CA ALA A 8 -2.93 10.81 -9.78
C ALA A 8 -2.77 11.38 -11.19
N SER A 9 -2.70 10.48 -12.19
CA SER A 9 -2.57 10.82 -13.60
C SER A 9 -3.80 11.52 -14.17
N GLU A 10 -4.93 11.47 -13.44
CA GLU A 10 -6.17 12.14 -13.77
C GLU A 10 -6.14 13.67 -13.57
N ASN A 11 -5.15 14.21 -12.87
CA ASN A 11 -5.00 15.64 -12.65
C ASN A 11 -4.19 16.30 -13.77
N ASP A 12 -4.39 17.60 -13.98
CA ASP A 12 -3.56 18.44 -14.86
C ASP A 12 -2.93 19.60 -14.04
N PRO A 13 -1.62 19.53 -13.71
CA PRO A 13 -0.67 18.48 -14.09
C PRO A 13 -0.80 17.19 -13.24
N PRO A 14 -0.31 16.04 -13.74
CA PRO A 14 -0.22 14.81 -12.95
C PRO A 14 0.62 15.00 -11.68
N GLU A 15 0.15 14.47 -10.56
CA GLU A 15 0.80 14.68 -9.26
C GLU A 15 0.80 13.44 -8.36
N TRP A 16 1.72 13.41 -7.41
CA TRP A 16 1.79 12.37 -6.39
C TRP A 16 0.96 12.74 -5.16
N LYS A 17 -0.04 11.92 -4.83
CA LYS A 17 -0.88 12.10 -3.63
C LYS A 17 -0.53 11.06 -2.57
N GLU A 18 -0.50 11.47 -1.29
CA GLU A 18 -0.28 10.51 -0.20
C GLU A 18 -1.44 9.50 -0.12
N ARG A 19 -1.12 8.21 -0.13
CA ARG A 19 -2.08 7.11 0.00
C ARG A 19 -2.15 6.60 1.44
N GLY A 20 -1.04 6.61 2.18
CA GLY A 20 -1.02 6.30 3.61
C GLY A 20 0.38 6.07 4.17
N THR A 21 0.51 6.26 5.48
CA THR A 21 1.74 6.02 6.23
C THR A 21 1.53 4.87 7.23
N GLY A 22 2.49 3.95 7.31
CA GLY A 22 2.45 2.85 8.28
C GLY A 22 3.40 1.69 7.95
N ASP A 23 3.11 0.50 8.47
CA ASP A 23 3.94 -0.68 8.25
C ASP A 23 3.55 -1.45 6.98
N VAL A 24 4.58 -1.77 6.19
CA VAL A 24 4.50 -2.59 4.99
C VAL A 24 5.00 -3.99 5.33
N LYS A 25 4.26 -5.01 4.92
CA LYS A 25 4.60 -6.42 5.11
C LYS A 25 4.52 -7.16 3.79
N LEU A 26 5.51 -8.02 3.55
CA LEU A 26 5.41 -9.08 2.56
C LEU A 26 4.88 -10.33 3.26
N LEU A 27 3.77 -10.86 2.78
CA LEU A 27 3.13 -12.04 3.35
C LEU A 27 3.15 -13.16 2.31
N ARG A 28 3.63 -14.34 2.69
CA ARG A 28 3.59 -15.54 1.86
C ARG A 28 2.42 -16.43 2.28
N HIS A 29 1.59 -16.84 1.33
CA HIS A 29 0.56 -17.84 1.54
C HIS A 29 1.24 -19.20 1.77
N LYS A 30 0.91 -19.88 2.87
CA LYS A 30 1.61 -21.12 3.28
C LYS A 30 1.42 -22.27 2.28
N GLU A 31 0.21 -22.43 1.76
CA GLU A 31 -0.10 -23.54 0.83
C GLU A 31 0.25 -23.20 -0.62
N LYS A 32 -0.35 -22.13 -1.17
CA LYS A 32 -0.14 -21.69 -2.56
C LYS A 32 1.25 -21.09 -2.83
N GLY A 33 2.02 -20.75 -1.80
CA GLY A 33 3.33 -20.11 -1.93
C GLY A 33 3.33 -18.67 -2.48
N SER A 34 2.18 -18.14 -2.88
CA SER A 34 2.07 -16.77 -3.42
C SER A 34 2.44 -15.72 -2.38
N ILE A 35 3.14 -14.68 -2.82
CA ILE A 35 3.52 -13.54 -1.98
C ILE A 35 2.51 -12.42 -2.26
N ARG A 36 2.29 -11.55 -1.28
CA ARG A 36 1.54 -10.30 -1.45
C ARG A 36 2.15 -9.19 -0.63
N LEU A 37 2.03 -7.97 -1.13
CA LEU A 37 2.30 -6.76 -0.38
C LEU A 37 1.04 -6.33 0.37
N LEU A 38 1.15 -6.18 1.69
CA LEU A 38 0.09 -5.62 2.54
C LEU A 38 0.62 -4.42 3.32
N MET A 39 -0.11 -3.31 3.26
CA MET A 39 0.18 -2.11 4.06
C MET A 39 -1.09 -1.58 4.72
N ARG A 40 -0.98 -1.19 6.00
CA ARG A 40 -2.07 -0.56 6.77
C ARG A 40 -1.62 0.80 7.30
N ARG A 41 -2.56 1.73 7.41
CA ARG A 41 -2.33 3.08 7.94
C ARG A 41 -2.16 3.07 9.46
N ASP A 42 -1.29 3.95 9.95
CA ASP A 42 -1.15 4.24 11.38
C ASP A 42 -2.48 4.69 11.99
N ARG A 43 -2.70 4.35 13.27
CA ARG A 43 -3.91 4.62 14.10
C ARG A 43 -5.20 3.95 13.62
N THR A 44 -5.57 4.12 12.35
CA THR A 44 -6.85 3.63 11.81
C THR A 44 -6.81 2.17 11.40
N LEU A 45 -5.62 1.60 11.17
CA LEU A 45 -5.41 0.21 10.70
C LEU A 45 -6.11 -0.13 9.36
N LYS A 46 -6.64 0.87 8.65
CA LYS A 46 -7.24 0.72 7.32
C LYS A 46 -6.17 0.28 6.31
N ILE A 47 -6.53 -0.65 5.43
CA ILE A 47 -5.63 -1.12 4.36
C ILE A 47 -5.41 0.02 3.36
N CYS A 48 -4.15 0.31 3.04
CA CYS A 48 -3.78 1.26 1.98
C CYS A 48 -3.11 0.59 0.78
N ALA A 49 -2.63 -0.66 0.91
CA ALA A 49 -2.21 -1.51 -0.21
C ALA A 49 -2.43 -2.99 0.11
N ASN A 50 -2.92 -3.76 -0.86
CA ASN A 50 -3.06 -5.21 -0.82
C ASN A 50 -3.03 -5.76 -2.25
N HIS A 51 -1.87 -6.23 -2.71
CA HIS A 51 -1.68 -6.68 -4.09
C HIS A 51 -0.77 -7.92 -4.10
N HIS A 52 -1.07 -8.90 -4.96
CA HIS A 52 -0.28 -10.12 -5.16
C HIS A 52 0.95 -9.84 -6.02
#